data_AF-A0A9P5TNG0-F1
#
_entry.id   AF-A0A9P5TNG0-F1
#
_cell.length_a   1.000
_cell.length_b   1.000
_cell.length_c   1.000
_cell.angle_alpha   90.00
_cell.angle_beta   90.00
_cell.angle_gamma   90.00
#
_symmetry.space_group_name_H-M   'P 1'
#
loop_
_entity.id
_entity.type
_entity.pdbx_description
1 polymer ?
#
loop_
_entity_poly.entity_id
_entity_poly.type
_entity_poly.pdbx_seq_one_letter_code
_entity_poly.pdbx_strand_id
1 'polypeptide(L)'
;MPSEFVGHFTRSLELSASRPTSPGPGPREEKTGTETHATSQTRDTAQRKWGLHALFVSLTKSTLTADDVHQALQTLQDIDISQFAEEGADAKQDPEEAALEAAIVGKLTVVLYRDAMEACLSQATAVEAEAEWWAEIEVSQWQTALYLLETLPLRVFNVASMVIGEARAQRVPLSISTFSPASLRNLLRSSSHFTLQPGRLVTACFPHLQHHQSLNLAVLLASPNLASTTTTSSITSSSTPTSTASHLLTIQECAYKRKALERMRDQRAEMLGELAQLRTPLEGLYTSFLCTLVRLVDAAASSASTTTSSKPRPTSPIQPLQKLSQTLPTLTHTHIHTLYTLHLLRPSLLTRLWPKLLIFPPLALYIYSSRTSWIPALVDMIGDAGETVRGFVRGWLVEPLVGVLHTVRAGGKGDILVSQEGVKSDLESLNRMTLDLARDAMHLSDAQLAALSARVRMGDLTSVMEAYEEDIRTPFRSALRGTLLRNVFIQVQKAKVDIDQALAGIDRLLKSQELTFAFVGVAPALAVVWAFTTSVWGLWSGVQVPSATTTSTLPSTTPPSTTSTSTSTPSPIPALPTGLLILSLTRLRSFAIAHLPEGVREPFLEDLGDLEDTRLDRDAKMLVVQRMWRSWGGGGGGVLRI
;
A
#
# COMPACT_ATOMS: atom_id res chain seq x y z
N MET A 1 -8.79 20.04 12.98
CA MET A 1 -10.26 20.14 12.89
C MET A 1 -10.77 19.67 14.23
N PRO A 2 -11.59 20.46 14.96
CA PRO A 2 -12.34 19.87 16.06
C PRO A 2 -13.08 18.67 15.46
N SER A 3 -12.88 17.49 16.01
CA SER A 3 -13.49 16.31 15.42
C SER A 3 -15.01 16.50 15.50
N GLU A 4 -15.67 16.55 14.34
CA GLU A 4 -17.13 16.61 14.28
C GLU A 4 -17.76 15.44 15.07
N PHE A 5 -17.01 14.34 15.19
CA PHE A 5 -17.27 13.24 16.10
C PHE A 5 -17.44 13.73 17.55
N VAL A 6 -16.43 14.36 18.16
CA VAL A 6 -16.50 14.82 19.56
C VAL A 6 -17.66 15.80 19.74
N GLY A 7 -17.86 16.73 18.79
CA GLY A 7 -18.99 17.66 18.82
C GLY A 7 -20.35 16.95 18.79
N HIS A 8 -20.53 15.97 17.88
CA HIS A 8 -21.74 15.15 17.80
C HIS A 8 -21.95 14.31 19.07
N PHE A 9 -20.88 13.71 19.58
CA PHE A 9 -20.89 12.81 20.73
C PHE A 9 -21.23 13.53 22.04
N THR A 10 -20.75 14.77 22.23
CA THR A 10 -21.03 15.57 23.43
C THR A 10 -22.28 16.43 23.34
N ARG A 11 -22.85 16.65 22.14
CA ARG A 11 -24.06 17.49 21.93
C ARG A 11 -25.24 17.07 22.80
N SER A 12 -25.48 15.76 22.96
CA SER A 12 -26.57 15.27 23.82
C SER A 12 -26.34 15.61 25.29
N LEU A 13 -25.07 15.65 25.73
CA LEU A 13 -24.65 15.94 27.09
C LEU A 13 -24.71 17.44 27.39
N GLU A 14 -24.36 18.28 26.41
CA GLU A 14 -24.53 19.73 26.50
C GLU A 14 -26.01 20.10 26.64
N LEU A 15 -26.88 19.45 25.86
CA LEU A 15 -28.33 19.66 25.95
C LEU A 15 -28.91 19.24 27.30
N SER A 16 -28.44 18.13 27.88
CA SER A 16 -28.88 17.70 29.22
C SER A 16 -28.34 18.58 30.33
N ALA A 17 -27.09 19.04 30.27
CA ALA A 17 -26.48 19.90 31.27
C ALA A 17 -27.03 21.35 31.24
N SER A 18 -27.57 21.80 30.11
CA SER A 18 -28.10 23.16 29.93
C SER A 18 -29.46 23.41 30.58
N ARG A 19 -30.16 22.37 31.06
CA ARG A 19 -31.50 22.49 31.67
C ARG A 19 -31.38 22.47 33.20
N PRO A 20 -31.55 23.60 33.90
CA PRO A 20 -31.72 23.56 35.36
C PRO A 20 -32.98 22.74 35.69
N THR A 21 -32.86 21.78 36.61
CA THR A 21 -34.01 21.02 37.11
C THR A 21 -35.01 21.97 37.73
N SER A 22 -36.22 22.06 37.16
CA SER A 22 -37.30 22.86 37.73
C SER A 22 -37.60 22.37 39.14
N PRO A 23 -37.69 23.25 40.16
CA PRO A 23 -38.14 22.84 41.47
C PRO A 23 -39.57 22.28 41.35
N GLY A 24 -39.78 21.06 41.85
CA GLY A 24 -41.12 20.49 41.96
C GLY A 24 -41.97 21.29 42.96
N PRO A 25 -43.31 21.28 42.85
CA PRO A 25 -44.17 22.06 43.73
C PRO A 25 -44.11 21.51 45.16
N GLY A 26 -43.26 22.11 46.00
CA GLY A 26 -43.24 21.88 47.44
C GLY A 26 -44.46 22.53 48.13
N PRO A 27 -44.87 22.05 49.31
CA PRO A 27 -46.14 22.44 49.93
C PRO A 27 -46.12 23.92 50.28
N ARG A 28 -47.19 24.64 49.94
CA ARG A 28 -47.48 26.00 50.43
C ARG A 28 -47.61 25.95 51.96
N GLU A 29 -46.54 26.28 52.68
CA GLU A 29 -46.64 26.73 54.06
C GLU A 29 -46.75 28.26 54.08
N GLU A 30 -47.94 28.70 54.44
CA GLU A 30 -48.32 30.08 54.73
C GLU A 30 -47.66 30.50 56.05
N LYS A 31 -46.73 31.46 56.01
CA LYS A 31 -46.20 32.11 57.23
C LYS A 31 -46.36 33.62 57.15
N THR A 32 -47.31 34.11 57.95
CA THR A 32 -47.55 35.51 58.32
C THR A 32 -46.58 35.96 59.43
N GLY A 33 -46.03 37.18 59.29
CA GLY A 33 -45.31 37.97 60.32
C GLY A 33 -43.86 37.51 60.58
N THR A 34 -42.84 38.35 60.68
CA THR A 34 -42.74 39.73 61.17
C THR A 34 -41.41 40.30 60.63
N GLU A 35 -41.44 41.48 60.01
CA GLU A 35 -40.24 42.20 59.55
C GLU A 35 -39.55 42.86 60.75
N THR A 36 -38.24 42.64 60.89
CA THR A 36 -37.17 43.64 61.07
C THR A 36 -35.91 42.93 61.55
N HIS A 37 -35.06 42.52 60.60
CA HIS A 37 -33.60 42.27 60.71
C HIS A 37 -33.01 41.58 59.45
N ALA A 38 -33.83 41.28 58.42
CA ALA A 38 -33.44 40.45 57.26
C ALA A 38 -32.83 41.17 56.03
N THR A 39 -32.67 42.50 56.05
CA THR A 39 -32.34 43.26 54.81
C THR A 39 -30.92 43.10 54.28
N SER A 40 -29.95 42.67 55.09
CA SER A 40 -28.59 42.34 54.62
C SER A 40 -28.57 40.97 53.94
N GLN A 41 -29.04 39.92 54.63
CA GLN A 41 -29.07 38.55 54.11
C GLN A 41 -29.84 38.42 52.77
N THR A 42 -30.92 39.16 52.56
CA THR A 42 -31.65 39.14 51.27
C THR A 42 -30.91 39.86 50.13
N ARG A 43 -30.04 40.83 50.43
CA ARG A 43 -29.22 41.50 49.42
C ARG A 43 -28.04 40.65 49.00
N ASP A 44 -27.40 39.99 49.97
CA ASP A 44 -26.21 39.18 49.74
C ASP A 44 -26.55 37.91 48.94
N THR A 45 -27.69 37.26 49.25
CA THR A 45 -28.25 36.15 48.45
C THR A 45 -28.66 36.58 47.03
N ALA A 46 -29.26 37.76 46.86
CA ALA A 46 -29.60 38.28 45.53
C ALA A 46 -28.36 38.58 44.67
N GLN A 47 -27.28 39.07 45.30
CA GLN A 47 -26.02 39.35 44.62
C GLN A 47 -25.31 38.07 44.17
N ARG A 48 -25.36 37.01 44.99
CA ARG A 48 -24.88 35.67 44.64
C ARG A 48 -25.65 35.07 43.46
N LYS A 49 -26.99 35.09 43.50
CA LYS A 49 -27.83 34.62 42.40
C LYS A 49 -27.51 35.33 41.09
N TRP A 50 -27.32 36.65 41.13
CA TRP A 50 -26.95 37.42 39.94
C TRP A 50 -25.57 37.01 39.41
N GLY A 51 -24.59 36.78 40.29
CA GLY A 51 -23.27 36.25 39.93
C GLY A 51 -23.34 34.89 39.25
N LEU A 52 -24.08 33.93 39.82
CA LEU A 52 -24.28 32.59 39.23
C LEU A 52 -25.00 32.66 37.88
N HIS A 53 -26.04 33.50 37.76
CA HIS A 53 -26.73 33.70 36.47
C HIS A 53 -25.81 34.34 35.42
N ALA A 54 -25.00 35.33 35.80
CA ALA A 54 -24.04 35.96 34.90
C ALA A 54 -23.00 34.95 34.39
N LEU A 55 -22.50 34.06 35.27
CA LEU A 55 -21.59 32.97 34.89
C LEU A 55 -22.27 31.93 34.00
N PHE A 56 -23.50 31.53 34.32
CA PHE A 56 -24.24 30.58 33.48
C PHE A 56 -24.46 31.13 32.06
N VAL A 57 -24.78 32.42 31.94
CA VAL A 57 -24.95 33.10 30.64
C VAL A 57 -23.61 33.21 29.91
N SER A 58 -22.52 33.55 30.59
CA SER A 58 -21.19 33.65 29.96
C SER A 58 -20.72 32.30 29.40
N LEU A 59 -20.99 31.21 30.13
CA LEU A 59 -20.71 29.83 29.72
C LEU A 59 -21.64 29.36 28.59
N THR A 60 -22.70 30.07 28.22
CA THR A 60 -23.66 29.69 27.16
C THR A 60 -23.22 30.11 25.75
N LYS A 61 -22.01 30.67 25.63
CA LYS A 61 -21.37 30.89 24.34
C LYS A 61 -21.03 29.55 23.66
N SER A 62 -21.20 29.48 22.34
CA SER A 62 -21.05 28.26 21.53
C SER A 62 -19.62 27.69 21.47
N THR A 63 -18.62 28.49 21.84
CA THR A 63 -17.20 28.09 21.85
C THR A 63 -16.52 28.66 23.08
N LEU A 64 -16.29 27.83 24.10
CA LEU A 64 -15.48 28.19 25.26
C LEU A 64 -14.01 27.90 24.97
N THR A 65 -13.14 28.87 25.26
CA THR A 65 -11.68 28.69 25.26
C THR A 65 -11.18 28.20 26.62
N ALA A 66 -9.96 27.65 26.68
CA ALA A 66 -9.36 27.19 27.92
C ALA A 66 -9.22 28.32 28.97
N ASP A 67 -8.99 29.55 28.51
CA ASP A 67 -8.92 30.74 29.36
C ASP A 67 -10.29 31.10 29.96
N ASP A 68 -11.37 30.97 29.17
CA ASP A 68 -12.75 31.19 29.66
C ASP A 68 -13.12 30.17 30.74
N VAL A 69 -12.70 28.91 30.58
CA VAL A 69 -12.91 27.84 31.58
C VAL A 69 -12.15 28.16 32.88
N HIS A 70 -10.92 28.66 32.77
CA HIS A 70 -10.12 29.01 33.94
C HIS A 70 -10.71 30.22 34.69
N GLN A 71 -11.17 31.24 33.97
CA GLN A 71 -11.86 32.41 34.55
C GLN A 71 -13.21 32.02 35.19
N ALA A 72 -13.97 31.13 34.55
CA ALA A 72 -15.22 30.62 35.12
C ALA A 72 -14.98 29.80 36.40
N LEU A 73 -13.89 29.04 36.46
CA LEU A 73 -13.50 28.29 37.67
C LEU A 73 -13.06 29.21 38.81
N GLN A 74 -12.28 30.24 38.51
CA GLN A 74 -11.84 31.22 39.51
C GLN A 74 -13.03 31.99 40.09
N THR A 75 -13.92 32.49 39.24
CA THR A 75 -15.14 33.20 39.68
C THR A 75 -16.08 32.30 40.49
N LEU A 76 -16.23 31.03 40.13
CA LEU A 76 -17.00 30.06 40.90
C LEU A 76 -16.37 29.78 42.28
N GLN A 77 -15.04 29.72 42.34
CA GLN A 77 -14.29 29.55 43.60
C GLN A 77 -14.41 30.78 44.50
N ASP A 78 -14.37 31.99 43.94
CA ASP A 78 -14.55 33.24 44.69
C ASP A 78 -15.95 33.34 45.29
N ILE A 79 -16.98 32.88 44.56
CA ILE A 79 -18.37 32.80 45.04
C ILE A 79 -18.51 31.77 46.17
N ASP A 80 -17.89 30.59 46.07
CA ASP A 80 -17.93 29.54 47.10
C ASP A 80 -17.18 29.98 48.38
N ILE A 81 -16.04 30.67 48.24
CA ILE A 81 -15.31 31.26 49.39
C ILE A 81 -16.17 32.31 50.11
N SER A 82 -16.93 33.12 49.36
CA SER A 82 -17.83 34.12 49.95
C SER A 82 -18.99 33.48 50.74
N GLN A 83 -19.46 32.29 50.32
CA GLN A 83 -20.47 31.54 51.07
C GLN A 83 -19.92 31.01 52.41
N PHE A 84 -18.74 30.39 52.39
CA PHE A 84 -18.12 29.85 53.60
C PHE A 84 -17.74 30.93 54.63
N ALA A 85 -17.51 32.17 54.19
CA ALA A 85 -17.20 33.30 55.06
C ALA A 85 -18.43 33.87 55.78
N GLU A 86 -19.64 33.73 55.21
CA GLU A 86 -20.86 34.36 55.73
C GLU A 86 -21.86 33.39 56.38
N GLU A 87 -21.85 32.09 56.04
CA GLU A 87 -22.81 31.10 56.57
C GLU A 87 -22.18 30.14 57.58
N GLY A 88 -22.45 30.37 58.87
CA GLY A 88 -22.23 29.38 59.92
C GLY A 88 -23.22 28.21 59.81
N ALA A 89 -22.76 27.08 59.29
CA ALA A 89 -23.24 25.69 59.43
C ALA A 89 -24.73 25.29 59.25
N ASP A 90 -25.73 26.19 59.20
CA ASP A 90 -27.16 25.78 59.23
C ASP A 90 -28.11 26.60 58.32
N ALA A 91 -27.60 27.24 57.27
CA ALA A 91 -28.44 27.87 56.25
C ALA A 91 -28.93 26.83 55.22
N LYS A 92 -30.26 26.68 55.09
CA LYS A 92 -30.86 25.89 54.01
C LYS A 92 -30.53 26.56 52.68
N GLN A 93 -29.61 25.95 51.93
CA GLN A 93 -29.24 26.42 50.60
C GLN A 93 -30.48 26.49 49.71
N ASP A 94 -30.70 27.64 49.08
CA ASP A 94 -31.85 27.86 48.21
C ASP A 94 -31.84 26.81 47.09
N PRO A 95 -32.97 26.13 46.81
CA PRO A 95 -33.02 25.05 45.81
C PRO A 95 -32.68 25.54 44.40
N GLU A 96 -32.91 26.83 44.12
CA GLU A 96 -32.55 27.48 42.86
C GLU A 96 -31.04 27.72 42.72
N GLU A 97 -30.36 28.12 43.80
CA GLU A 97 -28.90 28.31 43.80
C GLU A 97 -28.18 26.99 43.60
N ALA A 98 -28.61 25.95 44.33
CA ALA A 98 -28.07 24.60 44.18
C ALA A 98 -28.29 24.03 42.76
N ALA A 99 -29.44 24.35 42.13
CA ALA A 99 -29.72 23.94 40.76
C ALA A 99 -28.83 24.68 39.73
N LEU A 100 -28.57 25.97 39.93
CA LEU A 100 -27.68 26.76 39.08
C LEU A 100 -26.22 26.30 39.21
N GLU A 101 -25.74 26.06 40.43
CA GLU A 101 -24.39 25.52 40.67
C GLU A 101 -24.21 24.14 40.04
N ALA A 102 -25.19 23.25 40.20
CA ALA A 102 -25.16 21.93 39.56
C ALA A 102 -25.15 22.03 38.02
N ALA A 103 -25.89 22.98 37.43
CA ALA A 103 -25.91 23.21 35.99
C ALA A 103 -24.57 23.79 35.47
N ILE A 104 -23.97 24.74 36.20
CA ILE A 104 -22.65 25.31 35.86
C ILE A 104 -21.56 24.24 35.95
N VAL A 105 -21.52 23.49 37.05
CA VAL A 105 -20.58 22.38 37.24
C VAL A 105 -20.78 21.35 36.13
N GLY A 106 -22.01 20.90 35.89
CA GLY A 106 -22.35 19.95 34.83
C GLY A 106 -21.86 20.41 33.46
N LYS A 107 -22.11 21.67 33.10
CA LYS A 107 -21.65 22.24 31.84
C LYS A 107 -20.14 22.27 31.72
N LEU A 108 -19.44 22.70 32.78
CA LEU A 108 -18.00 22.72 32.81
C LEU A 108 -17.41 21.31 32.72
N THR A 109 -18.04 20.32 33.35
CA THR A 109 -17.64 18.90 33.23
C THR A 109 -17.71 18.44 31.77
N VAL A 110 -18.77 18.80 31.04
CA VAL A 110 -18.96 18.41 29.64
C VAL A 110 -17.93 19.10 28.75
N VAL A 111 -17.63 20.37 28.99
CA VAL A 111 -16.61 21.12 28.23
C VAL A 111 -15.22 20.51 28.43
N LEU A 112 -14.83 20.22 29.67
CA LEU A 112 -13.54 19.59 29.99
C LEU A 112 -13.46 18.14 29.50
N TYR A 113 -14.56 17.39 29.56
CA TYR A 113 -14.65 16.05 29.00
C TYR A 113 -14.48 16.06 27.47
N ARG A 114 -15.15 17.00 26.80
CA ARG A 114 -15.01 17.24 25.36
C ARG A 114 -13.56 17.54 24.99
N ASP A 115 -12.92 18.43 25.75
CA ASP A 115 -11.52 18.82 25.53
C ASP A 115 -10.55 17.64 25.77
N ALA A 116 -10.82 16.80 26.78
CA ALA A 116 -10.07 15.57 27.02
C ALA A 116 -10.19 14.56 25.86
N MET A 117 -11.40 14.36 25.34
CA MET A 117 -11.65 13.48 24.18
C MET A 117 -10.96 14.01 22.93
N GLU A 118 -11.08 15.32 22.65
CA GLU A 118 -10.46 15.96 21.50
C GLU A 118 -8.92 15.91 21.59
N ALA A 119 -8.35 16.13 22.78
CA ALA A 119 -6.92 15.97 23.00
C ALA A 119 -6.45 14.53 22.75
N CYS A 120 -7.17 13.51 23.24
CA CYS A 120 -6.80 12.11 23.00
C CYS A 120 -6.92 11.72 21.53
N LEU A 121 -8.00 12.16 20.86
CA LEU A 121 -8.26 11.86 19.46
C LEU A 121 -7.28 12.58 18.52
N SER A 122 -6.99 13.86 18.76
CA SER A 122 -5.97 14.60 17.99
C SER A 122 -4.58 14.00 18.15
N GLN A 123 -4.22 13.55 19.36
CA GLN A 123 -2.96 12.85 19.59
C GLN A 123 -2.92 11.48 18.90
N ALA A 124 -3.97 10.67 19.03
CA ALA A 124 -4.04 9.35 18.40
C ALA A 124 -3.95 9.44 16.88
N THR A 125 -4.67 10.39 16.26
CA THR A 125 -4.63 10.62 14.81
C THR A 125 -3.26 11.11 14.34
N ALA A 126 -2.63 12.05 15.07
CA ALA A 126 -1.28 12.52 14.74
C ALA A 126 -0.24 11.38 14.81
N VAL A 127 -0.28 10.56 15.87
CA VAL A 127 0.60 9.41 16.04
C VAL A 127 0.38 8.36 14.96
N GLU A 128 -0.87 8.10 14.59
CA GLU A 128 -1.21 7.14 13.53
C GLU A 128 -0.71 7.60 12.16
N ALA A 129 -0.85 8.89 11.83
CA ALA A 129 -0.31 9.44 10.59
C ALA A 129 1.23 9.35 10.51
N GLU A 130 1.91 9.50 11.65
CA GLU A 130 3.36 9.24 11.72
C GLU A 130 3.67 7.74 11.55
N ALA A 131 2.90 6.84 12.17
CA ALA A 131 3.08 5.40 12.05
C ALA A 131 2.87 4.88 10.61
N GLU A 132 1.87 5.41 9.90
CA GLU A 132 1.60 5.12 8.49
C GLU A 132 2.77 5.52 7.60
N TRP A 133 3.35 6.70 7.83
CA TRP A 133 4.53 7.14 7.09
C TRP A 133 5.73 6.20 7.28
N TRP A 134 5.96 5.71 8.50
CA TRP A 134 7.01 4.71 8.75
C TRP A 134 6.71 3.35 8.11
N ALA A 135 5.43 2.97 8.01
CA ALA A 135 5.01 1.75 7.34
C ALA A 135 5.30 1.79 5.83
N GLU A 136 5.05 2.93 5.17
CA GLU A 136 5.37 3.12 3.75
C GLU A 136 6.86 2.89 3.46
N ILE A 137 7.73 3.45 4.31
CA ILE A 137 9.19 3.32 4.18
C ILE A 137 9.64 1.88 4.40
N GLU A 138 9.05 1.17 5.37
CA GLU A 138 9.37 -0.23 5.68
C GLU A 138 9.05 -1.17 4.50
N VAL A 139 7.96 -0.92 3.77
CA VAL A 139 7.52 -1.78 2.65
C VAL A 139 8.45 -1.66 1.43
N SER A 140 9.01 -0.47 1.16
CA SER A 140 9.81 -0.23 -0.04
C SER A 140 11.32 -0.17 0.25
N GLN A 141 12.09 -1.06 -0.39
CA GLN A 141 13.55 -1.07 -0.29
C GLN A 141 14.18 0.24 -0.78
N TRP A 142 13.60 0.85 -1.82
CA TRP A 142 14.06 2.12 -2.38
C TRP A 142 13.80 3.28 -1.43
N GLN A 143 12.61 3.35 -0.82
CA GLN A 143 12.30 4.39 0.16
C GLN A 143 13.15 4.24 1.43
N THR A 144 13.41 3.01 1.87
CA THR A 144 14.37 2.75 2.96
C THR A 144 15.78 3.24 2.61
N ALA A 145 16.26 2.97 1.39
CA ALA A 145 17.57 3.42 0.93
C ALA A 145 17.64 4.96 0.83
N LEU A 146 16.57 5.60 0.35
CA LEU A 146 16.45 7.06 0.36
C LEU A 146 16.44 7.62 1.78
N TYR A 147 15.70 7.02 2.71
CA TYR A 147 15.70 7.41 4.13
C TYR A 147 17.08 7.26 4.78
N LEU A 148 17.81 6.19 4.46
CA LEU A 148 19.20 6.00 4.91
C LEU A 148 20.09 7.13 4.39
N LEU A 149 19.95 7.49 3.11
CA LEU A 149 20.69 8.60 2.51
C LEU A 149 20.31 9.93 3.16
N GLU A 150 19.02 10.23 3.30
CA GLU A 150 18.49 11.45 3.93
C GLU A 150 19.02 11.62 5.36
N THR A 151 19.06 10.55 6.15
CA THR A 151 19.52 10.60 7.56
C THR A 151 21.03 10.46 7.74
N LEU A 152 21.80 10.23 6.69
CA LEU A 152 23.25 10.01 6.76
C LEU A 152 24.02 11.15 7.43
N PRO A 153 23.80 12.44 7.10
CA PRO A 153 24.55 13.54 7.72
C PRO A 153 24.33 13.63 9.23
N LEU A 154 23.09 13.37 9.68
CA LEU A 154 22.74 13.37 11.10
C LEU A 154 23.45 12.22 11.83
N ARG A 155 23.49 11.03 11.24
CA ARG A 155 24.19 9.86 11.80
C ARG A 155 25.69 10.10 11.89
N VAL A 156 26.31 10.69 10.85
CA VAL A 156 27.73 11.05 10.87
C VAL A 156 28.03 12.08 11.95
N PHE A 157 27.15 13.08 12.13
CA PHE A 157 27.29 14.07 13.20
C PHE A 157 27.21 13.43 14.59
N ASN A 158 26.27 12.50 14.81
CA ASN A 158 26.13 11.77 16.08
C ASN A 158 27.36 10.89 16.38
N VAL A 159 27.92 10.24 15.36
CA VAL A 159 29.17 9.48 15.51
C VAL A 159 30.34 10.42 15.81
N ALA A 160 30.45 11.54 15.09
CA ALA A 160 31.52 12.51 15.30
C ALA A 160 31.47 13.13 16.70
N SER A 161 30.28 13.49 17.19
CA SER A 161 30.11 14.04 18.54
C SER A 161 30.44 13.02 19.63
N MET A 162 30.07 11.75 19.44
CA MET A 162 30.46 10.64 20.33
C MET A 162 31.98 10.45 20.34
N VAL A 163 32.61 10.40 19.16
CA VAL A 163 34.07 10.25 19.03
C VAL A 163 34.81 11.43 19.67
N ILE A 164 34.33 12.66 19.48
CA ILE A 164 34.91 13.85 20.10
C ILE A 164 34.74 13.82 21.63
N GLY A 165 33.58 13.39 22.12
CA GLY A 165 33.33 13.23 23.56
C GLY A 165 34.28 12.23 24.21
N GLU A 166 34.46 11.06 23.58
CA GLU A 166 35.39 10.03 24.04
C GLU A 166 36.86 10.46 23.92
N ALA A 167 37.23 11.14 22.82
CA ALA A 167 38.58 11.68 22.66
C ALA A 167 38.91 12.74 23.73
N ARG A 168 37.94 13.58 24.12
CA ARG A 168 38.08 14.54 25.23
C ARG A 168 38.21 13.83 26.57
N ALA A 169 37.41 12.79 26.83
CA ALA A 169 37.47 12.00 28.05
C ALA A 169 38.83 11.30 28.22
N GLN A 170 39.42 10.83 27.12
CA GLN A 170 40.73 10.17 27.09
C GLN A 170 41.91 11.15 26.91
N ARG A 171 41.67 12.47 26.87
CA ARG A 171 42.68 13.54 26.67
C ARG A 171 43.56 13.34 25.42
N VAL A 172 43.01 12.79 24.33
CA VAL A 172 43.72 12.61 23.06
C VAL A 172 43.67 13.91 22.25
N PRO A 173 44.78 14.37 21.64
CA PRO A 173 44.76 15.55 20.78
C PRO A 173 43.82 15.34 19.57
N LEU A 174 42.96 16.31 19.30
CA LEU A 174 41.99 16.29 18.20
C LEU A 174 42.70 16.61 16.88
N SER A 175 43.25 15.60 16.20
CA SER A 175 43.78 15.71 14.84
C SER A 175 42.89 14.98 13.83
N ILE A 176 42.99 15.34 12.56
CA ILE A 176 42.22 14.71 11.46
C ILE A 176 42.56 13.21 11.36
N SER A 177 43.76 12.80 11.78
CA SER A 177 44.19 11.39 11.85
C SER A 177 43.49 10.58 12.94
N THR A 178 42.84 11.22 13.92
CA THR A 178 42.00 10.56 14.93
C THR A 178 40.72 9.98 14.31
N PHE A 179 40.23 10.56 13.20
CA PHE A 179 39.07 10.05 12.45
C PHE A 179 39.42 8.91 11.47
N SER A 180 40.67 8.46 11.42
CA SER A 180 41.06 7.28 10.64
C SER A 180 40.41 6.00 11.19
N PRO A 181 39.93 5.07 10.34
CA PRO A 181 39.27 3.84 10.78
C PRO A 181 40.15 2.98 11.71
N ALA A 182 41.48 3.02 11.55
CA ALA A 182 42.41 2.30 12.42
C ALA A 182 42.52 2.95 13.81
N SER A 183 42.58 4.29 13.88
CA SER A 183 42.63 5.06 15.12
C SER A 183 41.31 4.96 15.90
N LEU A 184 40.18 5.06 15.20
CA LEU A 184 38.85 4.86 15.78
C LEU A 184 38.71 3.47 16.37
N ARG A 185 39.14 2.43 15.64
CA ARG A 185 39.11 1.05 16.14
C ARG A 185 39.92 0.87 17.42
N ASN A 186 41.06 1.55 17.56
CA ASN A 186 41.89 1.48 18.76
C ASN A 186 41.30 2.29 19.94
N LEU A 187 40.78 3.50 19.67
CA LEU A 187 40.13 4.36 20.67
C LEU A 187 38.88 3.69 21.26
N LEU A 188 38.10 3.02 20.42
CA LEU A 188 36.87 2.32 20.81
C LEU A 188 37.14 0.95 21.44
N ARG A 189 38.28 0.30 21.11
CA ARG A 189 38.72 -0.96 21.74
C ARG A 189 39.27 -0.76 23.16
N SER A 190 39.83 0.42 23.44
CA SER A 190 40.38 0.80 24.75
C SER A 190 39.30 0.99 25.84
N SER A 191 38.06 1.34 25.44
CA SER A 191 36.92 1.51 26.36
C SER A 191 36.27 0.16 26.72
N SER A 192 37.08 -0.83 27.10
CA SER A 192 36.67 -2.21 27.37
C SER A 192 35.97 -2.35 28.71
N HIS A 193 34.67 -2.02 28.75
CA HIS A 193 33.70 -2.75 29.54
C HIS A 193 32.59 -3.20 28.58
N PHE A 194 32.33 -4.51 28.53
CA PHE A 194 31.31 -5.20 27.74
C PHE A 194 31.66 -5.68 26.31
N THR A 195 32.32 -6.83 26.25
CA THR A 195 32.03 -7.87 25.26
C THR A 195 30.54 -8.25 25.35
N LEU A 196 29.80 -8.25 24.23
CA LEU A 196 28.36 -8.54 24.06
C LEU A 196 27.40 -7.34 23.87
N GLN A 197 27.90 -6.12 23.67
CA GLN A 197 27.05 -4.99 23.24
C GLN A 197 27.27 -4.64 21.76
N PRO A 198 26.23 -4.18 21.02
CA PRO A 198 26.42 -3.57 19.71
C PRO A 198 27.46 -2.45 19.83
N GLY A 199 28.50 -2.47 18.99
CA GLY A 199 29.63 -1.54 19.13
C GLY A 199 29.15 -0.09 19.24
N ARG A 200 29.75 0.71 20.13
CA ARG A 200 29.29 2.09 20.44
C ARG A 200 29.13 3.00 19.19
N LEU A 201 29.84 2.70 18.10
CA LEU A 201 29.63 3.35 16.80
C LEU A 201 28.28 3.01 16.17
N VAL A 202 27.89 1.74 16.21
CA VAL A 202 26.61 1.26 15.67
C VAL A 202 25.47 1.84 16.49
N THR A 203 25.59 1.91 17.81
CA THR A 203 24.57 2.56 18.66
C THR A 203 24.55 4.08 18.51
N ALA A 204 25.66 4.72 18.13
CA ALA A 204 25.69 6.14 17.75
C ALA A 204 25.04 6.39 16.38
N CYS A 205 25.24 5.50 15.40
CA CYS A 205 24.56 5.52 14.10
C CYS A 205 23.07 5.18 14.20
N PHE A 206 22.71 4.30 15.13
CA PHE A 206 21.39 3.71 15.30
C PHE A 206 21.01 3.75 16.79
N PRO A 207 20.49 4.89 17.30
CA PRO A 207 20.21 5.07 18.73
C PRO A 207 19.11 4.14 19.26
N HIS A 208 18.25 3.60 18.39
CA HIS A 208 17.22 2.63 18.76
C HIS A 208 17.79 1.33 19.38
N LEU A 209 19.04 0.98 19.06
CA LEU A 209 19.72 -0.20 19.61
C LEU A 209 20.04 -0.07 21.10
N GLN A 210 20.04 1.13 21.67
CA GLN A 210 20.29 1.35 23.11
C GLN A 210 19.17 0.77 23.99
N HIS A 211 17.95 0.69 23.45
CA HIS A 211 16.78 0.17 24.17
C HIS A 211 16.68 -1.37 24.11
N HIS A 212 17.34 -1.99 23.14
CA HIS A 212 17.38 -3.45 22.97
C HIS A 212 18.67 -4.01 23.58
N GLN A 213 18.70 -4.16 24.91
CA GLN A 213 19.87 -4.58 25.69
C GLN A 213 20.41 -6.01 25.38
N SER A 214 19.83 -6.77 24.44
CA SER A 214 20.11 -8.21 24.28
C SER A 214 20.35 -8.75 22.86
N LEU A 215 20.38 -7.91 21.80
CA LEU A 215 20.51 -8.43 20.43
C LEU A 215 21.98 -8.50 19.96
N ASN A 216 22.49 -9.73 19.84
CA ASN A 216 23.75 -10.04 19.17
C ASN A 216 23.69 -9.62 17.70
N LEU A 217 24.60 -8.73 17.28
CA LEU A 217 24.77 -8.32 15.87
C LEU A 217 25.00 -9.54 14.94
N ALA A 218 25.54 -10.63 15.48
CA ALA A 218 25.70 -11.91 14.78
C ALA A 218 24.37 -12.60 14.41
N VAL A 219 23.32 -12.44 15.21
CA VAL A 219 21.97 -12.97 14.92
C VAL A 219 21.26 -12.11 13.85
N LEU A 220 21.60 -10.83 13.77
CA LEU A 220 21.08 -9.88 12.78
C LEU A 220 21.71 -10.06 11.38
N LEU A 221 22.95 -10.54 11.32
CA LEU A 221 23.64 -10.91 10.09
C LEU A 221 23.34 -12.36 9.65
N ALA A 222 22.77 -13.18 10.53
CA ALA A 222 22.34 -14.54 10.22
C ALA A 222 20.89 -14.52 9.68
N SER A 223 20.75 -14.56 8.36
CA SER A 223 19.46 -14.67 7.69
C SER A 223 18.70 -15.95 8.11
N PRO A 224 17.40 -15.88 8.41
CA PRO A 224 16.50 -17.01 8.24
C PRO A 224 15.84 -16.91 6.85
N ASN A 225 16.09 -17.91 6.01
CA ASN A 225 15.37 -18.25 4.77
C ASN A 225 15.54 -17.33 3.54
N LEU A 226 16.56 -17.64 2.74
CA LEU A 226 16.39 -17.72 1.29
C LEU A 226 16.89 -19.09 0.80
N ALA A 227 16.15 -20.14 1.17
CA ALA A 227 16.26 -21.45 0.55
C ALA A 227 15.25 -21.52 -0.61
N SER A 228 15.71 -21.18 -1.82
CA SER A 228 15.22 -21.74 -3.08
C SER A 228 16.21 -21.40 -4.20
N THR A 229 17.21 -22.27 -4.41
CA THR A 229 17.33 -23.20 -5.55
C THR A 229 17.45 -22.52 -6.94
N THR A 230 18.59 -22.79 -7.59
CA THR A 230 18.87 -22.81 -9.06
C THR A 230 18.82 -21.49 -9.85
N THR A 231 19.71 -21.14 -10.79
CA THR A 231 21.07 -21.50 -11.21
C THR A 231 21.48 -20.44 -12.24
N THR A 232 22.77 -20.05 -12.26
CA THR A 232 23.51 -19.44 -13.37
C THR A 232 22.96 -18.18 -14.07
N SER A 233 23.49 -17.02 -13.68
CA SER A 233 24.26 -16.18 -14.61
C SER A 233 24.97 -15.05 -13.85
N SER A 234 26.30 -15.12 -13.89
CA SER A 234 27.24 -14.14 -13.39
C SER A 234 27.14 -12.80 -14.13
N ILE A 235 26.66 -11.76 -13.47
CA ILE A 235 27.04 -10.36 -13.76
C ILE A 235 27.20 -9.62 -12.43
N THR A 236 28.43 -9.16 -12.22
CA THR A 236 28.95 -8.23 -11.22
C THR A 236 27.92 -7.37 -10.45
N SER A 237 27.75 -7.65 -9.16
CA SER A 237 27.41 -6.64 -8.16
C SER A 237 28.18 -6.92 -6.87
N SER A 238 29.39 -6.37 -6.80
CA SER A 238 30.16 -6.27 -5.55
C SER A 238 29.54 -5.19 -4.65
N SER A 239 28.35 -5.45 -4.08
CA SER A 239 27.87 -4.69 -2.94
C SER A 239 28.42 -5.33 -1.67
N THR A 240 29.30 -4.60 -0.99
CA THR A 240 29.94 -5.00 0.26
C THR A 240 28.92 -5.47 1.31
N PRO A 241 29.24 -6.45 2.16
CA PRO A 241 28.35 -6.94 3.23
C PRO A 241 27.95 -5.85 4.24
N THR A 242 28.62 -4.70 4.22
CA THR A 242 28.32 -3.52 5.04
C THR A 242 27.06 -2.77 4.58
N SER A 243 26.75 -2.76 3.27
CA SER A 243 25.61 -2.01 2.72
C SER A 243 24.28 -2.74 2.92
N THR A 244 24.29 -4.07 2.89
CA THR A 244 23.11 -4.88 3.20
C THR A 244 22.81 -4.85 4.70
N ALA A 245 23.84 -4.88 5.54
CA ALA A 245 23.68 -4.74 6.99
C ALA A 245 23.10 -3.37 7.38
N SER A 246 23.59 -2.26 6.81
CA SER A 246 23.04 -0.93 7.11
C SER A 246 21.57 -0.80 6.67
N HIS A 247 21.21 -1.39 5.53
CA HIS A 247 19.83 -1.41 5.04
C HIS A 247 18.91 -2.20 5.97
N LEU A 248 19.31 -3.39 6.40
CA LEU A 248 18.54 -4.18 7.37
C LEU A 248 18.39 -3.47 8.72
N LEU A 249 19.44 -2.80 9.20
CA LEU A 249 19.38 -2.01 10.43
C LEU A 249 18.44 -0.80 10.30
N THR A 250 18.35 -0.19 9.11
CA THR A 250 17.34 0.87 8.87
C THR A 250 15.92 0.36 8.80
N ILE A 251 15.68 -0.82 8.22
CA ILE A 251 14.35 -1.45 8.23
C ILE A 251 13.92 -1.70 9.69
N GLN A 252 14.82 -2.22 10.52
CA GLN A 252 14.54 -2.49 11.92
C GLN A 252 14.31 -1.22 12.74
N GLU A 253 15.05 -0.15 12.45
CA GLU A 253 14.78 1.17 13.01
C GLU A 253 13.35 1.62 12.69
N CYS A 254 12.94 1.53 11.43
CA CYS A 254 11.61 1.92 10.98
C CYS A 254 10.53 1.06 11.66
N ALA A 255 10.72 -0.26 11.68
CA ALA A 255 9.80 -1.19 12.33
C ALA A 255 9.70 -0.95 13.86
N TYR A 256 10.81 -0.61 14.52
CA TYR A 256 10.81 -0.23 15.93
C TYR A 256 10.00 1.04 16.17
N LYS A 257 10.27 2.10 15.39
CA LYS A 257 9.57 3.38 15.50
C LYS A 257 8.08 3.24 15.23
N ARG A 258 7.71 2.50 14.18
CA ARG A 258 6.32 2.17 13.87
C ARG A 258 5.64 1.46 15.04
N LYS A 259 6.23 0.38 15.57
CA LYS A 259 5.67 -0.35 16.72
C LYS A 259 5.58 0.51 17.98
N ALA A 260 6.52 1.43 18.21
CA ALA A 260 6.48 2.35 19.34
C ALA A 260 5.34 3.37 19.20
N LEU A 261 5.12 3.89 17.98
CA LEU A 261 3.99 4.77 17.67
C LEU A 261 2.66 4.03 17.76
N GLU A 262 2.56 2.79 17.24
CA GLU A 262 1.37 1.93 17.38
C GLU A 262 1.01 1.73 18.86
N ARG A 263 1.99 1.44 19.73
CA ARG A 263 1.74 1.32 21.18
C ARG A 263 1.20 2.61 21.80
N MET A 264 1.75 3.77 21.42
CA MET A 264 1.24 5.06 21.93
C MET A 264 -0.15 5.38 21.38
N ARG A 265 -0.42 5.08 20.11
CA ARG A 265 -1.75 5.18 19.52
C ARG A 265 -2.72 4.31 20.30
N ASP A 266 -2.36 3.06 20.56
CA ASP A 266 -3.18 2.10 21.29
C ASP A 266 -3.45 2.58 22.73
N GLN A 267 -2.46 3.16 23.41
CA GLN A 267 -2.67 3.81 24.72
C GLN A 267 -3.65 4.99 24.65
N ARG A 268 -3.55 5.86 23.63
CA ARG A 268 -4.49 6.97 23.45
C ARG A 268 -5.89 6.49 23.05
N ALA A 269 -5.97 5.44 22.23
CA ALA A 269 -7.21 4.80 21.85
C ALA A 269 -7.88 4.11 23.04
N GLU A 270 -7.13 3.39 23.88
CA GLU A 270 -7.65 2.78 25.10
C GLU A 270 -8.30 3.83 26.01
N MET A 271 -7.63 4.95 26.26
CA MET A 271 -8.22 6.06 27.00
C MET A 271 -9.46 6.65 26.32
N LEU A 272 -9.43 6.81 24.99
CA LEU A 272 -10.58 7.31 24.24
C LEU A 272 -11.78 6.36 24.37
N GLY A 273 -11.53 5.05 24.40
CA GLY A 273 -12.55 4.02 24.64
C GLY A 273 -13.11 4.08 26.05
N GLU A 274 -12.26 4.18 27.07
CA GLU A 274 -12.68 4.38 28.47
C GLU A 274 -13.52 5.66 28.61
N LEU A 275 -13.07 6.77 28.02
CA LEU A 275 -13.81 8.03 27.99
C LEU A 275 -15.17 7.88 27.30
N ALA A 276 -15.24 7.16 26.18
CA ALA A 276 -16.50 6.92 25.47
C ALA A 276 -17.48 6.05 26.27
N GLN A 277 -16.98 5.09 27.04
CA GLN A 277 -17.81 4.25 27.93
C GLN A 277 -18.36 5.04 29.13
N LEU A 278 -17.59 6.00 29.64
CA LEU A 278 -18.00 6.90 30.72
C LEU A 278 -19.17 7.85 30.35
N ARG A 279 -19.63 7.88 29.08
CA ARG A 279 -20.83 8.64 28.67
C ARG A 279 -22.12 8.15 29.34
N THR A 280 -22.23 6.86 29.63
CA THR A 280 -23.46 6.24 30.18
C THR A 280 -23.85 6.71 31.59
N PRO A 281 -22.95 6.89 32.58
CA PRO A 281 -23.30 7.36 33.92
C PRO A 281 -23.56 8.88 34.08
N LEU A 282 -23.54 9.69 33.01
CA LEU A 282 -23.66 11.15 33.14
C LEU A 282 -25.06 11.64 33.56
N GLU A 283 -26.10 10.79 33.53
CA GLU A 283 -27.51 11.15 33.79
C GLU A 283 -27.87 11.39 35.28
N GLY A 284 -26.92 11.75 36.15
CA GLY A 284 -27.26 12.18 37.52
C GLY A 284 -26.16 12.13 38.58
N LEU A 285 -24.96 11.64 38.26
CA LEU A 285 -23.87 11.41 39.24
C LEU A 285 -22.57 12.13 38.86
N TYR A 286 -22.65 13.45 38.68
CA TYR A 286 -21.55 14.31 38.23
C TYR A 286 -20.28 14.20 39.09
N THR A 287 -20.40 14.07 40.41
CA THR A 287 -19.26 14.02 41.33
C THR A 287 -18.43 12.74 41.19
N SER A 288 -19.07 11.58 41.07
CA SER A 288 -18.35 10.33 40.82
C SER A 288 -17.75 10.27 39.42
N PHE A 289 -18.44 10.83 38.42
CA PHE A 289 -17.92 10.94 37.07
C PHE A 289 -16.64 11.79 37.02
N LEU A 290 -16.65 12.97 37.65
CA LEU A 290 -15.49 13.85 37.72
C LEU A 290 -14.28 13.18 38.38
N CYS A 291 -14.48 12.46 39.48
CA CYS A 291 -13.39 11.73 40.12
C CYS A 291 -12.79 10.65 39.22
N THR A 292 -13.63 9.94 38.45
CA THR A 292 -13.16 8.91 37.51
C THR A 292 -12.42 9.54 36.33
N LEU A 293 -12.93 10.66 35.79
CA LEU A 293 -12.29 11.41 34.70
C LEU A 293 -10.91 11.92 35.13
N VAL A 294 -10.81 12.57 36.30
CA VAL A 294 -9.53 13.05 36.83
C VAL A 294 -8.53 11.91 37.01
N ARG A 295 -8.96 10.76 37.55
CA ARG A 295 -8.07 9.59 37.70
C ARG A 295 -7.55 9.07 36.38
N LEU A 296 -8.40 9.05 35.34
CA LEU A 296 -8.04 8.55 34.03
C LEU A 296 -7.02 9.47 33.34
N VAL A 297 -7.23 10.78 33.42
CA VAL A 297 -6.31 11.80 32.85
C VAL A 297 -5.00 11.86 33.63
N ASP A 298 -5.02 11.71 34.96
CA ASP A 298 -3.81 11.74 35.81
C ASP A 298 -2.95 10.47 35.60
N ALA A 299 -3.59 9.31 35.46
CA ALA A 299 -2.92 8.06 35.09
C ALA A 299 -2.24 8.16 33.71
N ALA A 300 -2.90 8.83 32.76
CA ALA A 300 -2.38 9.07 31.42
C ALA A 300 -1.18 10.02 31.39
N ALA A 301 -1.18 11.03 32.25
CA ALA A 301 -0.11 12.01 32.35
C ALA A 301 1.14 11.43 33.03
N SER A 302 0.97 10.50 33.99
CA SER A 302 2.05 10.04 34.86
C SER A 302 2.78 8.78 34.38
N SER A 303 2.37 8.11 33.29
CA SER A 303 3.00 6.88 32.75
C SER A 303 3.26 5.77 33.78
N ALA A 304 2.59 5.79 34.93
CA ALA A 304 2.75 4.87 36.03
C ALA A 304 1.44 4.10 36.22
N SER A 305 1.58 2.78 36.22
CA SER A 305 0.50 1.79 36.36
C SER A 305 -0.45 2.08 37.53
N THR A 306 -1.73 1.84 37.25
CA THR A 306 -2.81 1.41 38.13
C THR A 306 -2.35 1.04 39.55
N THR A 307 -2.30 2.03 40.44
CA THR A 307 -2.35 1.77 41.88
C THR A 307 -3.65 2.34 42.40
N THR A 308 -4.55 1.41 42.73
CA THR A 308 -5.68 1.59 43.63
C THR A 308 -5.18 2.21 44.94
N SER A 309 -5.12 3.54 44.99
CA SER A 309 -4.87 4.28 46.23
C SER A 309 -6.11 5.10 46.58
N SER A 310 -6.65 4.75 47.75
CA SER A 310 -7.60 5.43 48.62
C SER A 310 -8.57 6.44 47.98
N LYS A 311 -9.86 6.15 48.11
CA LYS A 311 -10.98 7.08 47.92
C LYS A 311 -10.80 8.33 48.79
N PRO A 312 -10.42 9.51 48.27
CA PRO A 312 -10.68 10.75 48.97
C PRO A 312 -12.11 11.14 48.55
N ARG A 313 -13.02 11.29 49.51
CA ARG A 313 -14.31 11.90 49.24
C ARG A 313 -14.03 13.41 49.08
N PRO A 314 -14.08 14.01 47.87
CA PRO A 314 -13.96 15.45 47.78
C PRO A 314 -15.20 16.07 48.45
N THR A 315 -14.98 17.07 49.28
CA THR A 315 -16.02 17.82 49.98
C THR A 315 -16.69 18.86 49.08
N SER A 316 -16.15 19.13 47.88
CA SER A 316 -16.75 20.00 46.85
C SER A 316 -16.41 19.55 45.41
N PRO A 317 -17.29 19.76 44.41
CA PRO A 317 -17.08 19.36 43.00
C PRO A 317 -16.06 20.24 42.25
N ILE A 318 -15.60 21.33 42.86
CA ILE A 318 -14.76 22.37 42.23
C ILE A 318 -13.28 21.95 42.17
N GLN A 319 -12.76 21.29 43.22
CA GLN A 319 -11.36 20.86 43.26
C GLN A 319 -11.00 19.86 42.14
N PRO A 320 -11.82 18.84 41.81
CA PRO A 320 -11.58 17.97 40.66
C PRO A 320 -11.53 18.73 39.33
N LEU A 321 -12.40 19.72 39.12
CA LEU A 321 -12.44 20.51 37.88
C LEU A 321 -11.19 21.37 37.71
N GLN A 322 -10.71 21.98 38.79
CA GLN A 322 -9.47 22.76 38.78
C GLN A 322 -8.25 21.88 38.47
N LYS A 323 -8.18 20.69 39.08
CA LYS A 323 -7.11 19.72 38.79
C LYS A 323 -7.16 19.29 37.31
N LEU A 324 -8.34 19.00 36.78
CA LEU A 324 -8.55 18.57 35.40
C LEU A 324 -8.09 19.66 34.41
N SER A 325 -8.52 20.91 34.62
CA SER A 325 -8.12 22.08 33.82
C SER A 325 -6.60 22.26 33.75
N GLN A 326 -5.88 21.99 34.83
CA GLN A 326 -4.42 22.07 34.86
C GLN A 326 -3.72 20.86 34.22
N THR A 327 -4.31 19.67 34.31
CA THR A 327 -3.71 18.42 33.80
C THR A 327 -3.86 18.19 32.29
N LEU A 328 -4.89 18.79 31.65
CA LEU A 328 -5.10 18.67 30.20
C LEU A 328 -3.95 19.24 29.35
N PRO A 329 -3.52 20.50 29.56
CA PRO A 329 -2.42 21.06 28.77
C PRO A 329 -1.09 20.36 29.07
N THR A 330 -0.88 19.88 30.30
CA THR A 330 0.34 19.14 30.63
C THR A 330 0.38 17.79 29.90
N LEU A 331 -0.75 17.09 29.75
CA LEU A 331 -0.84 15.87 28.94
C LEU A 331 -0.40 16.10 27.49
N THR A 332 -0.88 17.17 26.84
CA THR A 332 -0.48 17.48 25.45
C THR A 332 1.02 17.77 25.34
N HIS A 333 1.58 18.53 26.29
CA HIS A 333 2.98 18.89 26.28
C HIS A 333 3.90 17.70 26.58
N THR A 334 3.56 16.86 27.57
CA THR A 334 4.34 15.66 27.89
C THR A 334 4.34 14.68 26.73
N HIS A 335 3.21 14.48 26.07
CA HIS A 335 3.10 13.60 24.91
C HIS A 335 4.03 14.05 23.77
N ILE A 336 3.99 15.32 23.40
CA ILE A 336 4.86 15.88 22.35
C ILE A 336 6.33 15.74 22.76
N HIS A 337 6.67 16.04 24.01
CA HIS A 337 8.02 15.90 24.51
C HIS A 337 8.53 14.44 24.44
N THR A 338 7.70 13.47 24.81
CA THR A 338 8.02 12.04 24.69
C THR A 338 8.26 11.61 23.24
N LEU A 339 7.49 12.13 22.29
CA LEU A 339 7.71 11.85 20.86
C LEU A 339 9.08 12.38 20.38
N TYR A 340 9.47 13.58 20.82
CA TYR A 340 10.76 14.18 20.49
C TYR A 340 11.94 13.45 21.14
N THR A 341 11.87 13.14 22.44
CA THR A 341 12.97 12.45 23.14
C THR A 341 13.24 11.07 22.56
N LEU A 342 12.19 10.36 22.15
CA LEU A 342 12.30 9.04 21.53
C LEU A 342 12.61 9.09 20.01
N HIS A 343 12.73 10.27 19.40
CA HIS A 343 12.99 10.45 17.96
C HIS A 343 12.02 9.68 17.05
N LEU A 344 10.73 9.71 17.41
CA LEU A 344 9.68 8.94 16.73
C LEU A 344 9.01 9.72 15.59
N LEU A 345 9.12 11.05 15.58
CA LEU A 345 8.60 11.87 14.50
C LEU A 345 9.45 11.72 13.23
N ARG A 346 8.83 12.04 12.10
CA ARG A 346 9.50 12.29 10.82
C ARG A 346 10.72 13.23 10.97
N PRO A 347 11.83 12.94 10.26
CA PRO A 347 12.99 13.83 10.24
C PRO A 347 12.63 15.19 9.64
N SER A 348 13.38 16.23 10.04
CA SER A 348 13.10 17.61 9.63
C SER A 348 13.09 17.76 8.10
N LEU A 349 12.33 18.75 7.59
CA LEU A 349 12.23 19.01 6.16
C LEU A 349 13.61 19.25 5.52
N LEU A 350 14.52 19.93 6.20
CA LEU A 350 15.88 20.16 5.71
C LEU A 350 16.65 18.84 5.56
N THR A 351 16.48 17.90 6.51
CA THR A 351 17.06 16.56 6.43
C THR A 351 16.46 15.73 5.28
N ARG A 352 15.19 15.94 4.93
CA ARG A 352 14.56 15.25 3.80
C ARG A 352 14.91 15.89 2.45
N LEU A 353 15.07 17.22 2.41
CA LEU A 353 15.29 17.97 1.18
C LEU A 353 16.76 18.11 0.80
N TRP A 354 17.74 17.89 1.70
CA TRP A 354 19.15 18.11 1.37
C TRP A 354 19.66 17.29 0.17
N PRO A 355 19.29 16.00 -0.05
CA PRO A 355 19.79 15.28 -1.22
C PRO A 355 19.25 15.90 -2.50
N LYS A 356 17.98 16.34 -2.49
CA LYS A 356 17.34 17.02 -3.61
C LYS A 356 17.96 18.40 -3.83
N LEU A 357 18.21 19.16 -2.77
CA LEU A 357 18.83 20.49 -2.84
C LEU A 357 20.28 20.43 -3.32
N LEU A 358 21.00 19.34 -3.03
CA LEU A 358 22.39 19.17 -3.46
C LEU A 358 22.48 18.67 -4.91
N ILE A 359 21.60 17.76 -5.32
CA ILE A 359 21.66 17.12 -6.66
C ILE A 359 20.90 17.94 -7.71
N PHE A 360 19.74 18.50 -7.38
CA PHE A 360 18.87 19.13 -8.36
C PHE A 360 19.47 20.40 -8.99
N PRO A 361 20.09 21.34 -8.26
CA PRO A 361 20.70 22.53 -8.88
C PRO A 361 21.84 22.22 -9.86
N PRO A 362 22.86 21.40 -9.54
CA PRO A 362 23.91 21.08 -10.51
C PRO A 362 23.37 20.23 -11.66
N LEU A 363 22.40 19.35 -11.44
CA LEU A 363 21.75 18.59 -12.51
C LEU A 363 20.94 19.51 -13.43
N ALA A 364 20.19 20.46 -12.88
CA ALA A 364 19.45 21.44 -13.66
C ALA A 364 20.38 22.36 -14.46
N LEU A 365 21.49 22.81 -13.86
CA LEU A 365 22.52 23.57 -14.56
C LEU A 365 23.24 22.74 -15.63
N TYR A 366 23.48 21.45 -15.37
CA TYR A 366 24.05 20.52 -16.36
C TYR A 366 23.08 20.31 -17.53
N ILE A 367 21.80 20.04 -17.26
CA ILE A 367 20.77 19.91 -18.29
C ILE A 367 20.63 21.22 -19.08
N TYR A 368 20.65 22.37 -18.40
CA TYR A 368 20.53 23.68 -19.03
C TYR A 368 21.75 24.02 -19.89
N SER A 369 22.96 23.81 -19.38
CA SER A 369 24.22 24.09 -20.10
C SER A 369 24.47 23.09 -21.22
N SER A 370 24.13 21.82 -21.02
CA SER A 370 24.27 20.75 -22.00
C SER A 370 23.09 20.68 -22.98
N ARG A 371 22.13 21.62 -22.89
CA ARG A 371 20.95 21.70 -23.78
C ARG A 371 21.33 21.61 -25.26
N THR A 372 22.39 22.30 -25.67
CA THR A 372 22.87 22.31 -27.06
C THR A 372 23.36 20.94 -27.54
N SER A 373 23.79 20.05 -26.62
CA SER A 373 24.31 18.72 -26.97
C SER A 373 23.21 17.65 -27.05
N TRP A 374 22.26 17.65 -26.10
CA TRP A 374 21.25 16.58 -26.04
C TRP A 374 19.99 16.85 -26.86
N ILE A 375 19.65 18.13 -27.13
CA ILE A 375 18.49 18.45 -28.00
C ILE A 375 18.65 17.88 -29.41
N PRO A 376 19.76 18.10 -30.15
CA PRO A 376 19.89 17.54 -31.49
C PRO A 376 19.88 16.01 -31.44
N ALA A 377 20.61 15.41 -30.48
CA ALA A 377 20.61 13.96 -30.29
C ALA A 377 19.21 13.38 -30.00
N LEU A 378 18.36 14.10 -29.27
CA LEU A 378 16.98 13.68 -29.00
C LEU A 378 16.10 13.80 -30.24
N VAL A 379 16.25 14.88 -31.01
CA VAL A 379 15.53 15.06 -32.27
C VAL A 379 15.93 14.00 -33.29
N ASP A 380 17.23 13.73 -33.41
CA ASP A 380 17.78 12.67 -34.26
C ASP A 380 17.30 11.29 -33.79
N MET A 381 17.33 11.01 -32.47
CA MET A 381 16.81 9.77 -31.91
C MET A 381 15.30 9.58 -32.18
N ILE A 382 14.50 10.65 -32.15
CA ILE A 382 13.07 10.58 -32.50
C ILE A 382 12.90 10.32 -34.00
N GLY A 383 13.72 10.97 -34.85
CA GLY A 383 13.77 10.74 -36.29
C GLY A 383 14.11 9.27 -36.59
N ASP A 384 15.22 8.78 -36.07
CA ASP A 384 15.71 7.41 -36.22
C ASP A 384 14.73 6.38 -35.67
N ALA A 385 14.09 6.66 -34.53
CA ALA A 385 13.03 5.80 -33.99
C ALA A 385 11.82 5.74 -34.93
N GLY A 386 11.42 6.88 -35.51
CA GLY A 386 10.36 6.95 -36.51
C GLY A 386 10.69 6.15 -37.77
N GLU A 387 11.92 6.28 -38.28
CA GLU A 387 12.40 5.50 -39.42
C GLU A 387 12.49 4.00 -39.12
N THR A 388 12.96 3.64 -37.92
CA THR A 388 13.04 2.24 -37.45
C THR A 388 11.66 1.62 -37.34
N VAL A 389 10.68 2.33 -36.77
CA VAL A 389 9.29 1.86 -36.69
C VAL A 389 8.69 1.73 -38.09
N ARG A 390 8.92 2.71 -38.97
CA ARG A 390 8.43 2.64 -40.36
C ARG A 390 9.04 1.46 -41.12
N GLY A 391 10.35 1.24 -40.98
CA GLY A 391 11.07 0.13 -41.59
C GLY A 391 10.59 -1.22 -41.05
N PHE A 392 10.39 -1.32 -39.74
CA PHE A 392 9.84 -2.51 -39.10
C PHE A 392 8.42 -2.81 -39.59
N VAL A 393 7.51 -1.83 -39.58
CA VAL A 393 6.14 -2.03 -40.06
C VAL A 393 6.12 -2.41 -41.54
N ARG A 394 6.87 -1.71 -42.40
CA ARG A 394 6.85 -1.97 -43.84
C ARG A 394 7.48 -3.32 -44.20
N GLY A 395 8.68 -3.59 -43.70
CA GLY A 395 9.46 -4.78 -44.06
C GLY A 395 9.03 -6.06 -43.33
N TRP A 396 8.60 -5.96 -42.07
CA TRP A 396 8.32 -7.15 -41.25
C TRP A 396 6.83 -7.46 -41.08
N LEU A 397 5.94 -6.46 -41.19
CA LEU A 397 4.50 -6.70 -41.15
C LEU A 397 3.86 -6.62 -42.54
N VAL A 398 4.03 -5.52 -43.25
CA VAL A 398 3.28 -5.26 -44.49
C VAL A 398 3.73 -6.13 -45.65
N GLU A 399 5.02 -6.16 -45.98
CA GLU A 399 5.54 -6.96 -47.11
C GLU A 399 5.21 -8.47 -46.97
N PRO A 400 5.42 -9.12 -45.81
CA PRO A 400 5.02 -10.51 -45.63
C PRO A 400 3.51 -10.74 -45.71
N LEU A 401 2.67 -9.85 -45.14
CA LEU A 401 1.21 -9.95 -45.23
C LEU A 401 0.70 -9.81 -46.67
N VAL A 402 1.30 -8.90 -47.44
CA VAL A 402 1.01 -8.74 -48.87
C VAL A 402 1.45 -9.98 -49.65
N GLY A 403 2.60 -10.56 -49.33
CA GLY A 403 3.07 -11.83 -49.89
C GLY A 403 2.07 -12.98 -49.64
N VAL A 404 1.62 -13.15 -48.39
CA VAL A 404 0.58 -14.14 -48.02
C VAL A 404 -0.73 -13.87 -48.77
N LEU A 405 -1.14 -12.60 -48.90
CA LEU A 405 -2.36 -12.24 -49.62
C LEU A 405 -2.25 -12.58 -51.12
N HIS A 406 -1.09 -12.33 -51.74
CA HIS A 406 -0.84 -12.69 -53.13
C HIS A 406 -0.82 -14.20 -53.35
N THR A 407 -0.25 -14.99 -52.45
CA THR A 407 -0.22 -16.46 -52.57
C THR A 407 -1.62 -17.08 -52.40
N VAL A 408 -2.42 -16.59 -51.46
CA VAL A 408 -3.81 -17.03 -51.27
C VAL A 408 -4.69 -16.62 -52.45
N ARG A 409 -4.53 -15.40 -52.96
CA ARG A 409 -5.34 -14.88 -54.09
C ARG A 409 -4.94 -15.49 -55.44
N ALA A 410 -3.67 -15.81 -55.64
CA ALA A 410 -3.17 -16.42 -56.88
C ALA A 410 -3.37 -17.94 -56.95
N GLY A 411 -3.86 -18.58 -55.88
CA GLY A 411 -4.41 -19.94 -55.90
C GLY A 411 -3.61 -20.95 -56.70
N GLY A 412 -2.30 -21.05 -56.44
CA GLY A 412 -1.41 -22.08 -57.02
C GLY A 412 -1.25 -22.06 -58.55
N LYS A 413 -1.75 -21.04 -59.26
CA LYS A 413 -1.69 -20.95 -60.75
C LYS A 413 -0.56 -20.06 -61.27
N GLY A 414 0.45 -19.79 -60.46
CA GLY A 414 1.64 -19.04 -60.87
C GLY A 414 2.69 -19.95 -61.52
N ASP A 415 2.72 -19.92 -62.85
CA ASP A 415 3.84 -20.27 -63.75
C ASP A 415 4.61 -21.57 -63.46
N ILE A 416 3.97 -22.72 -63.70
CA ILE A 416 4.57 -24.07 -63.70
C ILE A 416 4.90 -24.48 -65.15
N LEU A 417 5.29 -23.51 -65.99
CA LEU A 417 5.33 -23.74 -67.44
C LEU A 417 6.61 -24.46 -67.91
N VAL A 418 7.67 -24.48 -67.11
CA VAL A 418 8.97 -25.03 -67.53
C VAL A 418 9.14 -26.53 -67.23
N SER A 419 8.58 -27.05 -66.13
CA SER A 419 8.74 -28.48 -65.77
C SER A 419 7.72 -29.40 -66.44
N GLN A 420 6.48 -28.94 -66.65
CA GLN A 420 5.44 -29.76 -67.28
C GLN A 420 5.70 -29.96 -68.78
N GLU A 421 6.27 -28.97 -69.46
CA GLU A 421 6.60 -29.08 -70.88
C GLU A 421 7.86 -29.94 -71.09
N GLY A 422 8.86 -29.81 -70.20
CA GLY A 422 10.05 -30.67 -70.18
C GLY A 422 9.69 -32.15 -69.98
N VAL A 423 8.88 -32.47 -68.96
CA VAL A 423 8.45 -33.85 -68.67
C VAL A 423 7.66 -34.45 -69.84
N LYS A 424 6.78 -33.67 -70.49
CA LYS A 424 6.04 -34.15 -71.68
C LYS A 424 6.96 -34.44 -72.85
N SER A 425 7.92 -33.55 -73.12
CA SER A 425 8.92 -33.74 -74.17
C SER A 425 9.76 -34.99 -73.92
N ASP A 426 10.18 -35.23 -72.68
CA ASP A 426 10.98 -36.40 -72.34
C ASP A 426 10.18 -37.71 -72.35
N LEU A 427 8.89 -37.69 -71.95
CA LEU A 427 7.98 -38.81 -72.13
C LEU A 427 7.74 -39.16 -73.60
N GLU A 428 7.64 -38.16 -74.47
CA GLU A 428 7.51 -38.38 -75.91
C GLU A 428 8.79 -39.00 -76.50
N SER A 429 9.95 -38.54 -76.05
CA SER A 429 11.24 -39.13 -76.40
C SER A 429 11.32 -40.60 -75.97
N LEU A 430 11.01 -40.89 -74.70
CA LEU A 430 10.96 -42.25 -74.14
C LEU A 430 10.01 -43.16 -74.92
N ASN A 431 8.83 -42.65 -75.31
CA ASN A 431 7.87 -43.38 -76.13
C ASN A 431 8.44 -43.72 -77.51
N ARG A 432 9.11 -42.78 -78.20
CA ARG A 432 9.73 -43.06 -79.50
C ARG A 432 10.81 -44.14 -79.40
N MET A 433 11.70 -44.04 -78.41
CA MET A 433 12.79 -45.02 -78.25
C MET A 433 12.34 -46.41 -77.86
N THR A 434 11.29 -46.51 -77.04
CA THR A 434 10.72 -47.81 -76.62
C THR A 434 9.96 -48.48 -77.76
N LEU A 435 9.25 -47.72 -78.59
CA LEU A 435 8.60 -48.23 -79.80
C LEU A 435 9.61 -48.71 -80.83
N ASP A 436 10.69 -47.96 -81.04
CA ASP A 436 11.71 -48.37 -82.01
C ASP A 436 12.45 -49.63 -81.52
N LEU A 437 12.70 -49.76 -80.22
CA LEU A 437 13.23 -51.01 -79.64
C LEU A 437 12.24 -52.18 -79.82
N ALA A 438 10.96 -51.99 -79.53
CA ALA A 438 9.96 -53.05 -79.64
C ALA A 438 9.77 -53.53 -81.10
N ARG A 439 9.95 -52.62 -82.06
CA ARG A 439 9.94 -52.94 -83.49
C ARG A 439 11.18 -53.72 -83.92
N ASP A 440 12.37 -53.27 -83.48
CA ASP A 440 13.64 -53.80 -83.98
C ASP A 440 14.10 -55.07 -83.26
N ALA A 441 13.90 -55.15 -81.94
CA ALA A 441 14.42 -56.26 -81.10
C ALA A 441 13.36 -57.34 -80.80
N MET A 442 12.08 -56.97 -80.76
CA MET A 442 10.99 -57.90 -80.42
C MET A 442 10.04 -58.21 -81.61
N HIS A 443 10.22 -57.55 -82.76
CA HIS A 443 9.42 -57.74 -83.98
C HIS A 443 7.89 -57.67 -83.77
N LEU A 444 7.41 -56.78 -82.89
CA LEU A 444 5.97 -56.63 -82.63
C LEU A 444 5.25 -56.03 -83.85
N SER A 445 4.00 -56.45 -84.06
CA SER A 445 3.10 -55.89 -85.08
C SER A 445 2.63 -54.48 -84.74
N ASP A 446 2.31 -53.65 -85.74
CA ASP A 446 1.97 -52.23 -85.55
C ASP A 446 0.74 -52.00 -84.63
N ALA A 447 -0.19 -52.96 -84.55
CA ALA A 447 -1.32 -52.90 -83.62
C ALA A 447 -0.89 -53.07 -82.15
N GLN A 448 0.15 -53.86 -81.88
CA GLN A 448 0.69 -54.08 -80.54
C GLN A 448 1.61 -52.93 -80.10
N LEU A 449 2.29 -52.28 -81.05
CA LEU A 449 3.07 -51.06 -80.83
C LEU A 449 2.17 -49.91 -80.33
N ALA A 450 0.98 -49.74 -80.89
CA ALA A 450 0.02 -48.74 -80.41
C ALA A 450 -0.42 -49.01 -78.96
N ALA A 451 -0.71 -50.26 -78.62
CA ALA A 451 -1.04 -50.67 -77.25
C ALA A 451 0.14 -50.45 -76.27
N LEU A 452 1.37 -50.71 -76.71
CA LEU A 452 2.58 -50.44 -75.94
C LEU A 452 2.78 -48.94 -75.69
N SER A 453 2.55 -48.08 -76.71
CA SER A 453 2.67 -46.63 -76.54
C SER A 453 1.73 -46.05 -75.47
N ALA A 454 0.51 -46.59 -75.36
CA ALA A 454 -0.45 -46.19 -74.34
C ALA A 454 0.01 -46.61 -72.94
N ARG A 455 0.62 -47.79 -72.80
CA ARG A 455 1.20 -48.28 -71.54
C ARG A 455 2.45 -47.51 -71.13
N VAL A 456 3.33 -47.20 -72.08
CA VAL A 456 4.54 -46.39 -71.84
C VAL A 456 4.19 -44.97 -71.40
N ARG A 457 3.13 -44.36 -71.96
CA ARG A 457 2.59 -43.08 -71.49
C ARG A 457 2.05 -43.11 -70.06
N MET A 458 1.65 -44.30 -69.58
CA MET A 458 1.26 -44.52 -68.18
C MET A 458 2.45 -44.91 -67.29
N GLY A 459 3.68 -44.92 -67.82
CA GLY A 459 4.90 -45.27 -67.08
C GLY A 459 5.17 -46.78 -66.97
N ASP A 460 4.35 -47.61 -67.60
CA ASP A 460 4.49 -49.07 -67.58
C ASP A 460 5.45 -49.53 -68.68
N LEU A 461 6.68 -49.84 -68.26
CA LEU A 461 7.78 -50.29 -69.11
C LEU A 461 8.12 -51.78 -68.90
N THR A 462 7.22 -52.53 -68.27
CA THR A 462 7.48 -53.91 -67.84
C THR A 462 7.98 -54.81 -68.97
N SER A 463 7.38 -54.72 -70.17
CA SER A 463 7.80 -55.52 -71.33
C SER A 463 9.17 -55.15 -71.88
N VAL A 464 9.59 -53.89 -71.74
CA VAL A 464 10.94 -53.43 -72.15
C VAL A 464 11.97 -53.81 -71.09
N MET A 465 11.58 -53.82 -69.81
CA MET A 465 12.45 -54.28 -68.72
C MET A 465 12.72 -55.78 -68.78
N GLU A 466 11.76 -56.58 -69.22
CA GLU A 466 11.96 -58.02 -69.44
C GLU A 466 13.02 -58.29 -70.54
N ALA A 467 12.98 -57.51 -71.64
CA ALA A 467 13.99 -57.58 -72.69
C ALA A 467 15.38 -57.13 -72.21
N TYR A 468 15.45 -56.14 -71.31
CA TYR A 468 16.69 -55.72 -70.67
C TYR A 468 17.25 -56.79 -69.72
N GLU A 469 16.41 -57.45 -68.93
CA GLU A 469 16.82 -58.49 -67.97
C GLU A 469 17.48 -59.67 -68.70
N GLU A 470 16.90 -60.06 -69.83
CA GLU A 470 17.46 -61.11 -70.69
C GLU A 470 18.78 -60.66 -71.35
N ASP A 471 18.88 -59.39 -71.77
CA ASP A 471 20.09 -58.82 -72.35
C ASP A 471 21.23 -58.67 -71.33
N ILE A 472 20.93 -58.37 -70.05
CA ILE A 472 21.92 -58.31 -68.97
C ILE A 472 22.49 -59.69 -68.64
N ARG A 473 21.69 -60.74 -68.80
CA ARG A 473 22.14 -62.11 -68.54
C ARG A 473 23.29 -62.54 -69.46
N THR A 474 23.42 -61.93 -70.64
CA THR A 474 24.50 -62.20 -71.60
C THR A 474 25.17 -60.92 -72.14
N PRO A 475 25.91 -60.19 -71.27
CA PRO A 475 26.26 -58.78 -71.51
C PRO A 475 27.16 -58.58 -72.75
N PHE A 476 28.14 -59.47 -72.96
CA PHE A 476 29.07 -59.35 -74.09
C PHE A 476 28.42 -59.65 -75.44
N ARG A 477 27.40 -60.53 -75.49
CA ARG A 477 26.70 -60.86 -76.75
C ARG A 477 25.65 -59.81 -77.08
N SER A 478 24.89 -59.34 -76.09
CA SER A 478 23.85 -58.33 -76.31
C SER A 478 24.41 -56.92 -76.53
N ALA A 479 25.61 -56.61 -76.01
CA ALA A 479 26.32 -55.39 -76.36
C ALA A 479 26.81 -55.39 -77.82
N LEU A 480 27.33 -56.53 -78.32
CA LEU A 480 27.80 -56.66 -79.71
C LEU A 480 26.65 -56.57 -80.73
N ARG A 481 25.45 -57.01 -80.33
CA ARG A 481 24.20 -56.88 -81.11
C ARG A 481 23.56 -55.49 -81.01
N GLY A 482 24.02 -54.65 -80.09
CA GLY A 482 23.53 -53.28 -79.89
C GLY A 482 22.21 -53.16 -79.11
N THR A 483 21.58 -54.25 -78.67
CA THR A 483 20.29 -54.22 -77.95
C THR A 483 20.45 -53.78 -76.49
N LEU A 484 21.51 -54.23 -75.81
CA LEU A 484 21.78 -53.89 -74.41
C LEU A 484 22.03 -52.38 -74.24
N LEU A 485 22.84 -51.77 -75.10
CA LEU A 485 23.18 -50.35 -75.01
C LEU A 485 21.94 -49.46 -75.22
N ARG A 486 21.04 -49.86 -76.13
CA ARG A 486 19.76 -49.18 -76.39
C ARG A 486 18.79 -49.31 -75.20
N ASN A 487 18.71 -50.49 -74.59
CA ASN A 487 17.92 -50.72 -73.38
C ASN A 487 18.43 -49.88 -72.20
N VAL A 488 19.75 -49.75 -72.04
CA VAL A 488 20.36 -48.87 -71.03
C VAL A 488 20.02 -47.39 -71.31
N PHE A 489 20.06 -46.92 -72.55
CA PHE A 489 19.66 -45.53 -72.87
C PHE A 489 18.20 -45.23 -72.54
N ILE A 490 17.29 -46.18 -72.79
CA ILE A 490 15.88 -46.08 -72.40
C ILE A 490 15.75 -45.95 -70.87
N GLN A 491 16.54 -46.70 -70.09
CA GLN A 491 16.53 -46.60 -68.63
C GLN A 491 17.07 -45.27 -68.11
N VAL A 492 18.13 -44.74 -68.73
CA VAL A 492 18.67 -43.41 -68.38
C VAL A 492 17.63 -42.32 -68.62
N GLN A 493 16.87 -42.41 -69.71
CA GLN A 493 15.82 -41.44 -70.00
C GLN A 493 14.58 -41.63 -69.14
N LYS A 494 14.21 -42.87 -68.80
CA LYS A 494 13.19 -43.13 -67.79
C LYS A 494 13.60 -42.49 -66.45
N ALA A 495 14.84 -42.71 -66.02
CA ALA A 495 15.36 -42.10 -64.79
C ALA A 495 15.34 -40.57 -64.86
N LYS A 496 15.68 -39.97 -66.01
CA LYS A 496 15.56 -38.52 -66.21
C LYS A 496 14.11 -38.04 -66.06
N VAL A 497 13.15 -38.71 -66.70
CA VAL A 497 11.72 -38.38 -66.59
C VAL A 497 11.22 -38.52 -65.15
N ASP A 498 11.58 -39.61 -64.47
CA ASP A 498 11.18 -39.86 -63.08
C ASP A 498 11.75 -38.80 -62.14
N ILE A 499 13.00 -38.36 -62.37
CA ILE A 499 13.63 -37.25 -61.65
C ILE A 499 12.91 -35.92 -61.96
N ASP A 500 12.65 -35.61 -63.23
CA ASP A 500 11.99 -34.36 -63.64
C ASP A 500 10.54 -34.29 -63.08
N GLN A 501 9.83 -35.42 -63.04
CA GLN A 501 8.52 -35.53 -62.42
C GLN A 501 8.58 -35.44 -60.88
N ALA A 502 9.58 -36.05 -60.25
CA ALA A 502 9.80 -35.94 -58.80
C ALA A 502 10.19 -34.50 -58.40
N LEU A 503 11.05 -33.84 -59.17
CA LEU A 503 11.44 -32.44 -58.98
C LEU A 503 10.23 -31.50 -59.14
N ALA A 504 9.37 -31.75 -60.12
CA ALA A 504 8.10 -31.03 -60.25
C ALA A 504 7.14 -31.28 -59.07
N GLY A 505 7.16 -32.49 -58.50
CA GLY A 505 6.42 -32.84 -57.28
C GLY A 505 6.95 -32.12 -56.03
N ILE A 506 8.27 -31.99 -55.90
CA ILE A 506 8.93 -31.25 -54.80
C ILE A 506 8.63 -29.75 -54.90
N ASP A 507 8.68 -29.16 -56.10
CA ASP A 507 8.31 -27.76 -56.31
C ASP A 507 6.87 -27.50 -55.87
N ARG A 508 5.94 -28.41 -56.21
CA ARG A 508 4.56 -28.36 -55.72
C ARG A 508 4.44 -28.49 -54.20
N LEU A 509 5.28 -29.31 -53.56
CA LEU A 509 5.28 -29.45 -52.11
C LEU A 509 5.80 -28.18 -51.42
N LEU A 510 6.92 -27.62 -51.88
CA LEU A 510 7.48 -26.37 -51.38
C LEU A 510 6.50 -25.21 -51.56
N LYS A 511 5.81 -25.15 -52.70
CA LYS A 511 4.73 -24.18 -52.95
C LYS A 511 3.54 -24.37 -52.00
N SER A 512 3.15 -25.62 -51.73
CA SER A 512 2.01 -25.91 -50.83
C SER A 512 2.28 -25.55 -49.38
N GLN A 513 3.56 -25.40 -49.00
CA GLN A 513 4.01 -25.00 -47.66
C GLN A 513 4.49 -23.54 -47.60
N GLU A 514 4.46 -22.81 -48.71
CA GLU A 514 4.85 -21.41 -48.80
C GLU A 514 4.05 -20.54 -47.82
N LEU A 515 2.75 -20.84 -47.64
CA LEU A 515 1.88 -20.13 -46.72
C LEU A 515 2.26 -20.35 -45.25
N THR A 516 2.60 -21.59 -44.88
CA THR A 516 3.09 -21.90 -43.53
C THR A 516 4.45 -21.26 -43.25
N PHE A 517 5.36 -21.25 -44.23
CA PHE A 517 6.65 -20.56 -44.09
C PHE A 517 6.51 -19.05 -43.99
N ALA A 518 5.59 -18.45 -44.75
CA ALA A 518 5.31 -17.03 -44.67
C ALA A 518 4.71 -16.63 -43.31
N PHE A 519 3.80 -17.43 -42.74
CA PHE A 519 3.23 -17.17 -41.41
C PHE A 519 4.27 -17.32 -40.29
N VAL A 520 5.15 -18.32 -40.38
CA VAL A 520 6.26 -18.52 -39.43
C VAL A 520 7.24 -17.33 -39.45
N GLY A 521 7.44 -16.69 -40.60
CA GLY A 521 8.26 -15.47 -40.71
C GLY A 521 7.66 -14.23 -40.04
N VAL A 522 6.33 -14.13 -39.93
CA VAL A 522 5.62 -12.97 -39.34
C VAL A 522 5.45 -13.09 -37.82
N ALA A 523 5.45 -14.32 -37.29
CA ALA A 523 5.23 -14.58 -35.86
C ALA A 523 6.20 -13.83 -34.91
N PRO A 524 7.52 -13.75 -35.16
CA PRO A 524 8.43 -12.99 -34.30
C PRO A 524 8.10 -11.49 -34.26
N ALA A 525 7.69 -10.90 -35.38
CA ALA A 525 7.34 -9.48 -35.45
C ALA A 525 6.08 -9.16 -34.63
N LEU A 526 5.06 -10.03 -34.69
CA LEU A 526 3.84 -9.88 -33.89
C LEU A 526 4.11 -10.04 -32.39
N ALA A 527 5.01 -10.95 -32.00
CA ALA A 527 5.41 -11.13 -30.61
C ALA A 527 6.08 -9.86 -30.03
N VAL A 528 6.94 -9.21 -30.82
CA VAL A 528 7.60 -7.95 -30.44
C VAL A 528 6.57 -6.81 -30.29
N VAL A 529 5.63 -6.68 -31.23
CA VAL A 529 4.55 -5.68 -31.15
C VAL A 529 3.70 -5.90 -29.90
N TRP A 530 3.30 -7.14 -29.62
CA TRP A 530 2.52 -7.47 -28.43
C TRP A 530 3.26 -7.08 -27.17
N ALA A 531 4.50 -7.57 -26.96
CA ALA A 531 5.30 -7.28 -25.78
C ALA A 531 5.54 -5.77 -25.55
N PHE A 532 5.74 -5.01 -26.64
CA PHE A 532 5.89 -3.56 -26.57
C PHE A 532 4.59 -2.88 -26.11
N THR A 533 3.45 -3.24 -26.70
CA THR A 533 2.14 -2.65 -26.33
C THR A 533 1.74 -2.95 -24.88
N THR A 534 1.99 -4.16 -24.37
CA THR A 534 1.70 -4.49 -22.96
C THR A 534 2.62 -3.74 -22.00
N SER A 535 3.91 -3.57 -22.35
CA SER A 535 4.87 -2.87 -21.50
C SER A 535 4.59 -1.36 -21.41
N VAL A 536 4.29 -0.73 -22.54
CA VAL A 536 3.96 0.71 -22.58
C VAL A 536 2.63 0.98 -21.87
N TRP A 537 1.61 0.14 -22.09
CA TRP A 537 0.33 0.29 -21.43
C TRP A 537 0.43 0.06 -19.91
N GLY A 538 1.26 -0.87 -19.45
CA GLY A 538 1.54 -1.07 -18.03
C GLY A 538 2.26 0.12 -17.36
N LEU A 539 3.10 0.83 -18.11
CA LEU A 539 3.81 2.01 -17.60
C LEU A 539 2.90 3.26 -17.55
N TRP A 540 2.00 3.42 -18.53
CA TRP A 540 1.08 4.57 -18.61
C TRP A 540 -0.19 4.44 -17.78
N SER A 541 -0.73 3.23 -17.61
CA SER A 541 -1.99 3.07 -16.87
C SER A 541 -1.85 3.24 -15.36
N GLY A 542 -0.63 3.30 -14.81
CA GLY A 542 -0.40 3.45 -13.36
C GLY A 542 -1.00 2.32 -12.52
N VAL A 543 -1.61 1.32 -13.17
CA VAL A 543 -2.10 0.10 -12.55
C VAL A 543 -0.87 -0.73 -12.32
N GLN A 544 -0.33 -0.63 -11.10
CA GLN A 544 0.48 -1.69 -10.54
C GLN A 544 -0.30 -2.98 -10.75
N VAL A 545 0.14 -3.81 -11.71
CA VAL A 545 -0.30 -5.21 -11.74
C VAL A 545 0.06 -5.73 -10.35
N PRO A 546 -0.92 -6.16 -9.54
CA PRO A 546 -0.62 -6.61 -8.20
C PRO A 546 0.28 -7.82 -8.34
N SER A 547 1.57 -7.63 -8.06
CA SER A 547 2.46 -8.75 -7.81
C SER A 547 1.87 -9.46 -6.61
N ALA A 548 1.49 -10.72 -6.80
CA ALA A 548 0.71 -11.55 -5.87
C ALA A 548 1.45 -11.91 -4.58
N THR A 549 2.34 -11.06 -4.08
CA THR A 549 3.18 -11.30 -2.90
C THR A 549 3.11 -10.20 -1.85
N THR A 550 2.21 -9.22 -2.01
CA THR A 550 1.85 -8.28 -0.94
C THR A 550 0.39 -8.47 -0.58
N THR A 551 0.07 -9.64 -0.04
CA THR A 551 -0.92 -9.74 1.03
C THR A 551 -0.41 -8.90 2.19
N SER A 552 -0.71 -7.60 2.15
CA SER A 552 -1.12 -6.93 3.37
C SER A 552 -2.29 -7.75 3.89
N THR A 553 -2.00 -8.58 4.90
CA THR A 553 -3.02 -9.16 5.75
C THR A 553 -3.72 -8.02 6.48
N LEU A 554 -4.60 -7.30 5.78
CA LEU A 554 -5.95 -7.21 6.30
C LEU A 554 -6.38 -8.66 6.44
N PRO A 555 -6.83 -9.13 7.62
CA PRO A 555 -7.63 -10.32 7.63
C PRO A 555 -8.85 -10.00 6.75
N SER A 556 -8.77 -10.41 5.48
CA SER A 556 -9.90 -10.74 4.66
C SER A 556 -10.67 -11.75 5.50
N THR A 557 -11.61 -11.21 6.27
CA THR A 557 -12.58 -11.99 6.99
C THR A 557 -13.45 -12.53 5.88
N THR A 558 -13.04 -13.65 5.30
CA THR A 558 -13.96 -14.62 4.72
C THR A 558 -15.14 -14.68 5.68
N PRO A 559 -16.38 -14.38 5.26
CA PRO A 559 -17.50 -14.55 6.17
C PRO A 559 -17.51 -16.02 6.56
N PRO A 560 -17.28 -16.39 7.84
CA PRO A 560 -17.55 -17.74 8.26
C PRO A 560 -19.05 -17.93 8.13
N SER A 561 -19.44 -18.52 7.01
CA SER A 561 -20.79 -18.95 6.73
C SER A 561 -21.00 -20.24 7.50
N THR A 562 -21.13 -20.16 8.83
CA THR A 562 -21.69 -21.21 9.66
C THR A 562 -21.94 -20.68 11.07
N THR A 563 -23.18 -20.27 11.31
CA THR A 563 -24.02 -20.80 12.40
C THR A 563 -23.26 -21.35 13.61
N SER A 564 -22.77 -20.47 14.48
CA SER A 564 -22.60 -20.81 15.89
C SER A 564 -23.51 -19.89 16.69
N THR A 565 -24.71 -20.38 16.96
CA THR A 565 -25.57 -19.92 18.04
C THR A 565 -24.86 -20.21 19.35
N SER A 566 -23.84 -19.44 19.69
CA SER A 566 -23.35 -19.35 21.06
C SER A 566 -24.11 -18.21 21.71
N THR A 567 -25.13 -18.56 22.48
CA THR A 567 -25.63 -17.74 23.59
C THR A 567 -24.46 -17.44 24.53
N SER A 568 -23.71 -16.39 24.23
CA SER A 568 -22.73 -15.80 25.13
C SER A 568 -23.30 -14.50 25.65
N THR A 569 -23.39 -14.42 26.97
CA THR A 569 -23.73 -13.25 27.79
C THR A 569 -23.20 -11.95 27.16
N PRO A 570 -23.98 -10.85 27.14
CA PRO A 570 -23.53 -9.57 26.58
C PRO A 570 -22.30 -9.09 27.35
N SER A 571 -21.12 -9.29 26.78
CA SER A 571 -19.88 -8.75 27.33
C SER A 571 -19.61 -7.41 26.65
N PRO A 572 -19.45 -6.32 27.42
CA PRO A 572 -19.15 -5.02 26.85
C PRO A 572 -17.80 -5.08 26.12
N ILE A 573 -17.73 -4.42 24.96
CA ILE A 573 -16.51 -4.36 24.15
C ILE A 573 -15.39 -3.72 25.00
N PRO A 574 -14.18 -4.29 25.05
CA PRO A 574 -13.07 -3.68 25.79
C PRO A 574 -12.77 -2.25 25.31
N ALA A 575 -12.15 -1.43 26.16
CA ALA A 575 -11.92 -0.02 25.86
C ALA A 575 -11.01 0.20 24.64
N LEU A 576 -9.88 -0.53 24.55
CA LEU A 576 -8.96 -0.44 23.41
C LEU A 576 -9.64 -0.62 22.03
N PRO A 577 -10.34 -1.73 21.73
CA PRO A 577 -11.01 -1.89 20.44
C PRO A 577 -12.12 -0.87 20.22
N THR A 578 -12.79 -0.39 21.28
CA THR A 578 -13.78 0.70 21.18
C THR A 578 -13.12 1.99 20.70
N GLY A 579 -11.98 2.36 21.29
CA GLY A 579 -11.25 3.57 20.89
C GLY A 579 -10.61 3.48 19.51
N LEU A 580 -10.06 2.33 19.13
CA LEU A 580 -9.54 2.11 17.77
C LEU A 580 -10.65 2.18 16.72
N LEU A 581 -11.83 1.64 17.05
CA LEU A 581 -13.02 1.78 16.22
C LEU A 581 -13.37 3.27 16.07
N ILE A 582 -13.53 4.01 17.16
CA ILE A 582 -13.83 5.46 17.11
C ILE A 582 -12.79 6.23 16.27
N LEU A 583 -11.49 5.91 16.42
CA LEU A 583 -10.42 6.52 15.63
C LEU A 583 -10.62 6.30 14.12
N SER A 584 -10.90 5.05 13.71
CA SER A 584 -11.15 4.70 12.31
C SER A 584 -12.45 5.31 11.77
N LEU A 585 -13.52 5.34 12.57
CA LEU A 585 -14.80 5.95 12.18
C LEU A 585 -14.66 7.45 12.02
N THR A 586 -13.84 8.12 12.83
CA THR A 586 -13.60 9.57 12.70
C THR A 586 -12.91 9.92 11.37
N ARG A 587 -11.96 9.09 10.92
CA ARG A 587 -11.34 9.22 9.59
C ARG A 587 -12.35 8.96 8.47
N LEU A 588 -13.20 7.95 8.63
CA LEU A 588 -14.25 7.64 7.67
C LEU A 588 -15.30 8.77 7.58
N ARG A 589 -15.63 9.39 8.72
CA ARG A 589 -16.51 10.54 8.83
C ARG A 589 -15.95 11.73 8.05
N SER A 590 -14.69 12.10 8.30
CA SER A 590 -14.06 13.23 7.62
C SER A 590 -13.95 12.99 6.11
N PHE A 591 -13.66 11.76 5.70
CA PHE A 591 -13.68 11.36 4.30
C PHE A 591 -15.08 11.52 3.69
N ALA A 592 -16.12 11.04 4.37
CA ALA A 592 -17.50 11.12 3.89
C ALA A 592 -17.98 12.57 3.74
N ILE A 593 -17.66 13.44 4.70
CA ILE A 593 -18.03 14.86 4.61
C ILE A 593 -17.34 15.54 3.42
N ALA A 594 -16.06 15.22 3.19
CA ALA A 594 -15.27 15.83 2.13
C ALA A 594 -15.60 15.31 0.72
N HIS A 595 -15.98 14.04 0.57
CA HIS A 595 -16.07 13.37 -0.74
C HIS A 595 -17.46 12.82 -1.10
N LEU A 596 -18.40 12.62 -0.17
CA LEU A 596 -19.74 12.10 -0.50
C LEU A 596 -20.72 13.24 -0.87
N PRO A 597 -21.61 13.00 -1.87
CA PRO A 597 -22.71 13.91 -2.20
C PRO A 597 -23.75 13.93 -1.08
N GLU A 598 -24.46 15.06 -0.93
CA GLU A 598 -25.38 15.31 0.18
C GLU A 598 -26.41 14.19 0.35
N GLY A 599 -27.17 13.81 -0.68
CA GLY A 599 -28.23 12.79 -0.55
C GLY A 599 -27.80 11.38 -0.07
N VAL A 600 -26.51 11.07 -0.06
CA VAL A 600 -25.94 9.81 0.44
C VAL A 600 -25.25 10.00 1.79
N ARG A 601 -24.83 11.24 2.07
CA ARG A 601 -24.06 11.61 3.24
C ARG A 601 -24.85 11.38 4.51
N GLU A 602 -26.07 11.87 4.62
CA GLU A 602 -26.88 11.71 5.85
C GLU A 602 -27.11 10.24 6.24
N PRO A 603 -27.62 9.34 5.37
CA PRO A 603 -27.84 7.94 5.75
C PRO A 603 -26.52 7.21 6.05
N PHE A 604 -25.44 7.56 5.37
CA PHE A 604 -24.11 7.01 5.68
C PHE A 604 -23.60 7.46 7.06
N LEU A 605 -23.81 8.73 7.42
CA LEU A 605 -23.43 9.27 8.72
C LEU A 605 -24.32 8.73 9.86
N GLU A 606 -25.57 8.38 9.58
CA GLU A 606 -26.46 7.69 10.53
C GLU A 606 -25.96 6.27 10.82
N ASP A 607 -25.64 5.49 9.77
CA ASP A 607 -24.99 4.18 9.92
C ASP A 607 -23.69 4.27 10.73
N LEU A 608 -22.91 5.34 10.54
CA LEU A 608 -21.68 5.59 11.28
C LEU A 608 -21.96 5.89 12.76
N GLY A 609 -23.00 6.68 13.04
CA GLY A 609 -23.44 6.98 14.40
C GLY A 609 -23.88 5.74 15.18
N ASP A 610 -24.53 4.78 14.52
CA ASP A 610 -24.89 3.49 15.12
C ASP A 610 -23.66 2.68 15.56
N LEU A 611 -22.55 2.76 14.80
CA LEU A 611 -21.30 2.09 15.18
C LEU A 611 -20.56 2.80 16.32
N GLU A 612 -20.69 4.13 16.40
CA GLU A 612 -20.12 4.97 17.45
C GLU A 612 -20.81 4.76 18.82
N ASP A 613 -22.07 4.31 18.84
CA ASP A 613 -22.81 4.10 20.09
C ASP A 613 -22.14 3.02 20.96
N THR A 614 -21.79 3.38 22.19
CA THR A 614 -21.17 2.47 23.17
C THR A 614 -22.18 1.55 23.85
N ARG A 615 -23.49 1.82 23.69
CA ARG A 615 -24.58 0.97 24.20
C ARG A 615 -24.82 -0.27 23.34
N LEU A 616 -24.37 -0.27 22.08
CA LEU A 616 -24.53 -1.40 21.18
C LEU A 616 -23.50 -2.49 21.46
N ASP A 617 -24.00 -3.72 21.60
CA ASP A 617 -23.16 -4.92 21.73
C ASP A 617 -22.40 -5.24 20.43
N ARG A 618 -21.36 -6.07 20.56
CA ARG A 618 -20.51 -6.50 19.43
C ARG A 618 -21.33 -7.04 18.26
N ASP A 619 -22.31 -7.90 18.54
CA ASP A 619 -23.13 -8.53 17.51
C ASP A 619 -24.02 -7.50 16.79
N ALA A 620 -24.57 -6.55 17.54
CA ALA A 620 -25.34 -5.45 16.97
C ALA A 620 -24.46 -4.57 16.04
N LYS A 621 -23.23 -4.24 16.47
CA LYS A 621 -22.27 -3.50 15.62
C LYS A 621 -21.90 -4.27 14.36
N MET A 622 -21.72 -5.59 14.45
CA MET A 622 -21.44 -6.43 13.27
C MET A 622 -22.61 -6.42 12.26
N LEU A 623 -23.86 -6.40 12.73
CA LEU A 623 -25.03 -6.26 11.86
C LEU A 623 -25.07 -4.90 11.16
N VAL A 624 -24.69 -3.82 11.86
CA VAL A 624 -24.56 -2.48 11.25
C VAL A 624 -23.46 -2.47 10.18
N VAL A 625 -22.29 -3.06 10.44
CA VAL A 625 -21.23 -3.20 9.42
C VAL A 625 -21.73 -4.00 8.23
N GLN A 626 -22.51 -5.07 8.45
CA GLN A 626 -23.08 -5.85 7.36
C GLN A 626 -24.14 -5.05 6.57
N ARG A 627 -24.94 -4.22 7.23
CA ARG A 627 -25.87 -3.27 6.59
C ARG A 627 -25.10 -2.27 5.73
N MET A 628 -24.06 -1.65 6.27
CA MET A 628 -23.19 -0.73 5.53
C MET A 628 -22.53 -1.40 4.33
N TRP A 629 -22.01 -2.61 4.49
CA TRP A 629 -21.40 -3.36 3.39
C TRP A 629 -22.41 -3.66 2.27
N ARG A 630 -23.66 -4.02 2.61
CA ARG A 630 -24.71 -4.27 1.60
C ARG A 630 -25.14 -2.99 0.89
N SER A 631 -25.30 -1.90 1.61
CA SER A 631 -25.76 -0.61 1.07
C SER A 631 -24.68 0.11 0.26
N TRP A 632 -23.41 0.01 0.68
CA TRP A 632 -22.31 0.83 0.16
C TRP A 632 -21.20 0.02 -0.55
N GLY A 633 -21.05 -1.28 -0.28
CA GLY A 633 -19.88 -2.12 -0.64
C GLY A 633 -19.91 -2.83 -2.00
N GLY A 634 -20.88 -2.55 -2.88
CA GLY A 634 -20.84 -3.01 -4.29
C GLY A 634 -21.92 -3.98 -4.75
N GLY A 635 -22.97 -4.23 -3.96
CA GLY A 635 -24.12 -5.07 -4.37
C GLY A 635 -25.32 -4.34 -4.98
N GLY A 636 -25.44 -3.03 -4.76
CA GLY A 636 -26.51 -2.20 -5.33
C GLY A 636 -25.91 -1.15 -6.26
N GLY A 637 -26.02 -1.36 -7.58
CA GLY A 637 -25.60 -0.36 -8.55
C GLY A 637 -26.35 0.96 -8.33
N GLY A 638 -25.61 2.06 -8.16
CA GLY A 638 -26.16 3.40 -8.33
C GLY A 638 -25.45 4.53 -7.58
N VAL A 639 -24.88 4.29 -6.40
CA VAL A 639 -24.69 5.41 -5.46
C VAL A 639 -23.26 5.97 -5.38
N LEU A 640 -22.24 5.15 -5.65
CA LEU A 640 -20.83 5.57 -5.58
C LEU A 640 -20.08 5.29 -6.90
N ARG A 641 -20.66 5.68 -8.04
CA ARG A 641 -19.87 5.90 -9.26
C ARG A 641 -19.47 7.38 -9.27
N ILE A 642 -18.31 7.67 -8.69
CA ILE A 642 -17.57 8.92 -8.94
C ILE A 642 -16.87 8.78 -10.29
#